data_AF-A0A2R7KTV8-F1
#
_entry.id   AF-A0A2R7KTV8-F1
#
_cell.length_a   1.000
_cell.length_b   1.000
_cell.length_c   1.000
_cell.angle_alpha   90.00
_cell.angle_beta   90.00
_cell.angle_gamma   90.00
#
_symmetry.space_group_name_H-M   'P 1'
#
loop_
_entity.id
_entity.type
_entity.pdbx_description
1 polymer ?
#
loop_
_entity_poly.entity_id
_entity_poly.type
_entity_poly.pdbx_seq_one_letter_code
_entity_poly.pdbx_strand_id
1 'polypeptide(L)'
;MSRKKEIKVAVIDMNNGTPNQGMRGIKEVLHQYKIQTGAPLSFDVFDLRQKEEIPGLDYDIYISSGGPGSPYEGEGLAWETNFFHLLDQVEEFNKENEQKKSFFFICHSFQLACRKYGLGKVTRRKSNAFGIFPISLTSEGEKDLIYQGLPNPFYSVDSRDWQVISPDEDKFSNTGAEILAIEKERPHVNLERCIMSIRFSREFAGTQFHPEADPIGMKMYLLQDEKKAAIIENHGEEKYLDMLNSLDDPERISLTQRIILPNFLNEAIQLLQQTEHDQQV
;
A
#
# COMPACT_ATOMS: atom_id res chain seq x y z
N MET A 1 7.98 -36.34 -0.47
CA MET A 1 7.57 -34.99 -0.91
C MET A 1 7.76 -34.06 0.28
N SER A 2 8.74 -33.16 0.22
CA SER A 2 8.91 -32.12 1.26
C SER A 2 7.62 -31.29 1.30
N ARG A 3 6.98 -31.15 2.46
CA ARG A 3 5.85 -30.22 2.62
C ARG A 3 6.41 -28.82 2.41
N LYS A 4 5.91 -28.08 1.41
CA LYS A 4 6.19 -26.64 1.30
C LYS A 4 5.75 -25.99 2.63
N LYS A 5 6.66 -25.24 3.26
CA LYS A 5 6.38 -24.46 4.47
C LYS A 5 5.22 -23.50 4.17
N GLU A 6 4.28 -23.40 5.09
CA GLU A 6 3.18 -22.44 4.98
C GLU A 6 3.72 -21.01 5.08
N ILE A 7 3.24 -20.13 4.20
CA ILE A 7 3.58 -18.70 4.17
C ILE A 7 2.48 -17.95 4.90
N LYS A 8 2.83 -17.24 5.97
CA LYS A 8 1.88 -16.52 6.82
C LYS A 8 1.90 -15.03 6.53
N VAL A 9 0.74 -14.47 6.21
CA VAL A 9 0.56 -13.03 5.97
C VAL A 9 -0.25 -12.39 7.09
N ALA A 10 0.28 -11.35 7.72
CA ALA A 10 -0.47 -10.52 8.65
C ALA A 10 -1.07 -9.31 7.91
N VAL A 11 -2.40 -9.16 7.96
CA VAL A 11 -3.08 -7.97 7.45
C VAL A 11 -3.45 -7.05 8.62
N ILE A 12 -2.86 -5.86 8.64
CA ILE A 12 -3.07 -4.88 9.71
C ILE A 12 -4.16 -3.90 9.26
N ASP A 13 -5.29 -3.92 9.96
CA ASP A 13 -6.45 -3.08 9.68
C ASP A 13 -6.33 -1.72 10.39
N MET A 14 -6.19 -0.66 9.58
CA MET A 14 -6.06 0.73 10.02
C MET A 14 -7.38 1.51 9.90
N ASN A 15 -8.51 0.84 9.66
CA ASN A 15 -9.77 1.51 9.32
C ASN A 15 -10.57 2.03 10.51
N ASN A 16 -10.16 1.71 11.74
CA ASN A 16 -10.83 2.15 12.96
C ASN A 16 -12.35 1.83 12.94
N GLY A 17 -12.70 0.63 12.43
CA GLY A 17 -14.05 0.12 12.18
C GLY A 17 -14.95 0.95 11.26
N THR A 18 -14.36 1.86 10.49
CA THR A 18 -15.06 2.48 9.36
C THR A 18 -15.21 1.44 8.25
N PRO A 19 -16.42 1.25 7.66
CA PRO A 19 -16.58 0.36 6.51
C PRO A 19 -15.67 0.78 5.36
N ASN A 20 -14.74 -0.09 4.96
CA ASN A 20 -13.79 0.19 3.89
C ASN A 20 -13.73 -0.95 2.86
N GLN A 21 -13.73 -0.60 1.57
CA GLN A 21 -13.50 -1.52 0.46
C GLN A 21 -12.03 -1.96 0.37
N GLY A 22 -11.07 -1.19 0.90
CA GLY A 22 -9.65 -1.54 0.88
C GLY A 22 -9.35 -2.89 1.53
N MET A 23 -9.91 -3.15 2.72
CA MET A 23 -9.72 -4.46 3.39
C MET A 23 -10.30 -5.63 2.59
N ARG A 24 -11.43 -5.42 1.91
CA ARG A 24 -11.98 -6.41 0.98
C ARG A 24 -11.01 -6.65 -0.18
N GLY A 25 -10.47 -5.58 -0.76
CA GLY A 25 -9.50 -5.64 -1.85
C GLY A 25 -8.23 -6.42 -1.50
N ILE A 26 -7.65 -6.16 -0.32
CA ILE A 26 -6.46 -6.90 0.16
C ILE A 26 -6.77 -8.40 0.31
N LYS A 27 -7.91 -8.74 0.93
CA LYS A 27 -8.33 -10.14 1.11
C LYS A 27 -8.56 -10.85 -0.23
N GLU A 28 -9.17 -10.15 -1.19
CA GLU A 28 -9.38 -10.68 -2.54
C GLU A 28 -8.04 -10.95 -3.24
N VAL A 29 -7.10 -10.00 -3.20
CA VAL A 29 -5.76 -10.19 -3.77
C VAL A 29 -5.07 -11.42 -3.17
N LEU A 30 -5.09 -11.58 -1.84
CA LEU A 30 -4.47 -12.73 -1.18
C LEU A 30 -5.15 -14.05 -1.57
N HIS A 31 -6.48 -14.06 -1.69
CA HIS A 31 -7.24 -15.23 -2.10
C HIS A 31 -6.94 -15.62 -3.56
N GLN A 32 -6.98 -14.65 -4.47
CA GLN A 32 -6.68 -14.86 -5.88
C GLN A 32 -5.23 -15.29 -6.08
N TYR A 33 -4.29 -14.68 -5.37
CA TYR A 33 -2.88 -15.06 -5.40
C TYR A 33 -2.69 -16.53 -5.03
N LYS A 34 -3.34 -17.00 -3.94
CA LYS A 34 -3.30 -18.40 -3.52
C LYS A 34 -3.86 -19.34 -4.59
N ILE A 35 -4.98 -19.00 -5.22
CA ILE A 35 -5.60 -19.81 -6.27
C ILE A 35 -4.69 -19.90 -7.50
N GLN A 36 -4.17 -18.76 -7.96
CA GLN A 36 -3.41 -18.66 -9.21
C GLN A 36 -2.03 -19.30 -9.12
N THR A 37 -1.36 -19.17 -7.97
CA THR A 37 0.02 -19.66 -7.80
C THR A 37 0.10 -21.05 -7.15
N GLY A 38 -0.96 -21.48 -6.46
CA GLY A 38 -0.94 -22.66 -5.61
C GLY A 38 0.00 -22.54 -4.40
N ALA A 39 0.42 -21.32 -4.04
CA ALA A 39 1.24 -21.07 -2.87
C ALA A 39 0.49 -21.51 -1.58
N PRO A 40 1.17 -22.15 -0.61
CA PRO A 40 0.58 -22.51 0.68
C PRO A 40 0.46 -21.27 1.59
N LEU A 41 -0.35 -20.31 1.16
CA LEU A 41 -0.53 -19.02 1.83
C LEU A 41 -1.75 -19.05 2.76
N SER A 42 -1.57 -18.53 3.97
CA SER A 42 -2.64 -18.20 4.92
C SER A 42 -2.49 -16.75 5.39
N PHE A 43 -3.57 -16.17 5.88
CA PHE A 43 -3.53 -14.81 6.40
C PHE A 43 -4.48 -14.62 7.58
N ASP A 44 -4.07 -13.75 8.49
CA ASP A 44 -4.85 -13.30 9.64
C ASP A 44 -5.02 -11.78 9.59
N VAL A 45 -6.09 -11.27 10.22
CA VAL A 45 -6.42 -9.84 10.23
C VAL A 45 -6.35 -9.32 11.66
N PHE A 46 -5.68 -8.20 11.85
CA PHE A 46 -5.45 -7.55 13.13
C PHE A 46 -6.09 -6.16 13.14
N ASP A 47 -7.13 -5.96 13.95
CA ASP A 47 -7.77 -4.65 14.13
C ASP A 47 -6.98 -3.80 15.12
N LEU A 48 -6.02 -3.06 14.59
CA LEU A 48 -5.08 -2.31 15.41
C LEU A 48 -5.74 -1.11 16.09
N ARG A 49 -6.61 -0.39 15.38
CA ARG A 49 -7.11 0.91 15.88
C ARG A 49 -8.30 0.80 16.82
N GLN A 50 -9.15 -0.22 16.68
CA GLN A 50 -10.25 -0.41 17.64
C GLN A 50 -9.89 -1.35 18.78
N LYS A 51 -9.07 -2.37 18.51
CA LYS A 51 -8.83 -3.46 19.45
C LYS A 51 -7.38 -3.58 19.91
N GLU A 52 -6.49 -2.75 19.38
CA GLU A 52 -5.05 -2.81 19.64
C GLU A 52 -4.45 -4.18 19.30
N GLU A 53 -5.08 -4.92 18.39
CA GLU A 53 -4.57 -6.18 17.87
C GLU A 53 -3.38 -5.90 16.96
N ILE A 54 -2.23 -6.51 17.26
CA ILE A 54 -0.99 -6.36 16.49
C ILE A 54 -0.38 -7.76 16.28
N PRO A 55 0.11 -8.11 15.09
CA PRO A 55 0.76 -9.40 14.86
C PRO A 55 2.09 -9.49 15.60
N GLY A 56 2.50 -10.73 15.92
CA GLY A 56 3.86 -11.03 16.37
C GLY A 56 4.81 -11.27 15.19
N LEU A 57 6.04 -11.72 15.50
CA LEU A 57 7.07 -12.04 14.51
C LEU A 57 6.95 -13.44 13.89
N ASP A 58 5.85 -14.16 14.12
CA ASP A 58 5.61 -15.48 13.53
C ASP A 58 5.03 -15.42 12.10
N TYR A 59 4.83 -14.21 11.56
CA TYR A 59 4.41 -13.96 10.19
C TYR A 59 5.60 -13.62 9.28
N ASP A 60 5.48 -14.00 8.01
CA ASP A 60 6.52 -13.79 6.99
C ASP A 60 6.31 -12.47 6.23
N ILE A 61 5.05 -12.10 5.98
CA ILE A 61 4.67 -10.94 5.17
C ILE A 61 3.64 -10.11 5.95
N TYR A 62 3.77 -8.79 5.90
CA TYR A 62 2.86 -7.84 6.53
C TYR A 62 2.29 -6.89 5.48
N ILE A 63 0.97 -6.70 5.48
CA ILE A 63 0.29 -5.71 4.65
C ILE A 63 -0.53 -4.82 5.57
N SER A 64 -0.15 -3.54 5.68
CA SER A 64 -0.90 -2.57 6.48
C SER A 64 -1.77 -1.71 5.58
N SER A 65 -3.06 -1.73 5.84
CA SER A 65 -4.06 -1.04 5.03
C SER A 65 -4.02 0.49 5.20
N GLY A 66 -4.73 1.18 4.32
CA GLY A 66 -5.12 2.56 4.55
C GLY A 66 -6.11 2.69 5.72
N GLY A 67 -6.43 3.93 6.07
CA GLY A 67 -7.30 4.24 7.20
C GLY A 67 -7.80 5.68 7.13
N PRO A 68 -8.93 5.98 7.78
CA PRO A 68 -9.43 7.34 7.86
C PRO A 68 -8.56 8.18 8.81
N GLY A 69 -8.78 9.49 8.79
CA GLY A 69 -8.24 10.39 9.80
C GLY A 69 -6.84 10.91 9.49
N SER A 70 -6.26 11.60 10.48
CA SER A 70 -4.94 12.22 10.36
C SER A 70 -3.84 11.21 10.68
N PRO A 71 -2.73 11.17 9.92
CA PRO A 71 -1.54 10.40 10.31
C PRO A 71 -0.93 10.82 11.65
N TYR A 72 -1.35 11.95 12.20
CA TYR A 72 -0.92 12.47 13.50
C TYR A 72 -1.89 12.16 14.65
N GLU A 73 -3.06 11.57 14.37
CA GLU A 73 -4.05 11.32 15.42
C GLU A 73 -3.66 10.19 16.38
N GLY A 74 -2.67 9.38 16.00
CA GLY A 74 -2.12 8.32 16.83
C GLY A 74 -1.01 8.76 17.77
N GLU A 75 -0.54 10.01 17.70
CA GLU A 75 0.59 10.45 18.51
C GLU A 75 0.31 10.32 20.01
N GLY A 76 1.15 9.56 20.70
CA GLY A 76 1.01 9.27 22.12
C GLY A 76 -0.04 8.21 22.46
N LEU A 77 -0.70 7.60 21.47
CA LEU A 77 -1.63 6.49 21.67
C LEU A 77 -0.93 5.13 21.58
N ALA A 78 -1.48 4.14 22.29
CA ALA A 78 -0.89 2.81 22.39
C ALA A 78 -0.83 2.10 21.03
N TRP A 79 -1.89 2.18 20.22
CA TRP A 79 -1.92 1.51 18.91
C TRP A 79 -0.80 1.98 17.96
N GLU A 80 -0.48 3.28 17.94
CA GLU A 80 0.59 3.81 17.09
C GLU A 80 1.96 3.39 17.61
N THR A 81 2.14 3.46 18.94
CA THR A 81 3.35 2.98 19.60
C THR A 81 3.61 1.50 19.28
N ASN A 82 2.57 0.67 19.36
CA ASN A 82 2.64 -0.76 19.05
C ASN A 82 2.96 -0.99 17.56
N PHE A 83 2.39 -0.20 16.65
CA PHE A 83 2.71 -0.29 15.22
C PHE A 83 4.16 0.05 14.93
N PHE A 84 4.67 1.16 15.47
CA PHE A 84 6.07 1.55 15.27
C PHE A 84 7.04 0.59 15.94
N HIS A 85 6.67 0.01 17.07
CA HIS A 85 7.45 -1.03 17.72
C HIS A 85 7.51 -2.32 16.89
N LEU A 86 6.39 -2.75 16.29
CA LEU A 86 6.39 -3.89 15.36
C LEU A 86 7.37 -3.65 14.20
N LEU A 87 7.38 -2.44 13.62
CA LEU A 87 8.33 -2.10 12.55
C LEU A 87 9.78 -2.24 13.02
N ASP A 88 10.11 -1.70 14.20
CA ASP A 88 11.46 -1.83 14.77
C ASP A 88 11.83 -3.32 14.99
N GLN A 89 10.88 -4.13 15.49
CA GLN A 89 11.08 -5.56 15.72
C GLN A 89 11.32 -6.33 14.42
N VAL A 90 10.57 -6.02 13.36
CA VAL A 90 10.72 -6.66 12.04
C VAL A 90 12.05 -6.26 11.41
N GLU A 91 12.44 -4.99 11.50
CA GLU A 91 13.74 -4.51 11.00
C GLU A 91 14.90 -5.16 11.75
N GLU A 92 14.81 -5.27 13.08
CA GLU A 92 15.84 -5.94 13.87
C GLU A 92 15.93 -7.43 13.55
N PHE A 93 14.78 -8.11 13.46
CA PHE A 93 14.73 -9.49 13.00
C PHE A 93 15.42 -9.65 11.64
N ASN A 94 15.17 -8.74 10.70
CA ASN A 94 15.77 -8.76 9.37
C ASN A 94 17.28 -8.49 9.39
N LYS A 95 17.86 -7.85 10.41
CA LYS A 95 19.33 -7.72 10.50
C LYS A 95 19.99 -9.03 10.92
N GLU A 96 19.37 -9.74 11.84
CA GLU A 96 19.95 -10.93 12.48
C GLU A 96 19.65 -12.24 11.76
N ASN A 97 18.60 -12.28 10.92
CA ASN A 97 18.12 -13.50 10.29
C ASN A 97 18.29 -13.45 8.77
N GLU A 98 18.66 -14.58 8.16
CA GLU A 98 18.73 -14.69 6.70
C GLU A 98 17.33 -14.64 6.08
N GLN A 99 16.35 -15.34 6.68
CA GLN A 99 14.96 -15.29 6.25
C GLN A 99 14.38 -13.93 6.58
N LYS A 100 14.19 -13.09 5.55
CA LYS A 100 13.68 -11.74 5.73
C LYS A 100 12.15 -11.72 5.75
N LYS A 101 11.61 -10.80 6.55
CA LYS A 101 10.20 -10.46 6.63
C LYS A 101 9.91 -9.21 5.79
N SER A 102 8.83 -9.23 5.02
CA SER A 102 8.49 -8.13 4.09
C SER A 102 7.28 -7.34 4.56
N PHE A 103 7.28 -6.03 4.30
CA PHE A 103 6.21 -5.13 4.74
C PHE A 103 5.70 -4.26 3.58
N PHE A 104 4.38 -4.21 3.39
CA PHE A 104 3.74 -3.31 2.43
C PHE A 104 2.81 -2.31 3.12
N PHE A 105 3.00 -1.02 2.82
CA PHE A 105 2.19 0.07 3.37
C PHE A 105 1.25 0.67 2.32
N ILE A 106 0.02 0.99 2.73
CA ILE A 106 -1.02 1.54 1.85
C ILE A 106 -1.61 2.81 2.47
N CYS A 107 -1.65 3.90 1.70
CA CYS A 107 -2.27 5.17 2.02
C CYS A 107 -1.92 5.71 3.43
N HIS A 108 -2.77 5.50 4.44
CA HIS A 108 -2.53 5.96 5.81
C HIS A 108 -1.30 5.31 6.44
N SER A 109 -1.13 3.98 6.34
CA SER A 109 0.05 3.32 6.91
C SER A 109 1.33 3.71 6.19
N PHE A 110 1.25 4.05 4.89
CA PHE A 110 2.38 4.62 4.14
C PHE A 110 2.77 6.00 4.68
N GLN A 111 1.79 6.84 5.04
CA GLN A 111 2.05 8.14 5.67
C GLN A 111 2.70 7.97 7.05
N LEU A 112 2.24 6.99 7.84
CA LEU A 112 2.86 6.65 9.13
C LEU A 112 4.30 6.17 8.95
N ALA A 113 4.57 5.30 7.98
CA ALA A 113 5.94 4.85 7.66
C ALA A 113 6.83 6.02 7.23
N CYS A 114 6.35 6.88 6.32
CA CYS A 114 7.08 8.07 5.90
C CYS A 114 7.42 8.99 7.08
N ARG A 115 6.51 9.13 8.05
CA ARG A 115 6.77 9.91 9.27
C ARG A 115 7.78 9.23 10.19
N LYS A 116 7.64 7.93 10.44
CA LYS A 116 8.59 7.15 11.28
C LYS A 116 10.02 7.24 10.75
N TYR A 117 10.22 6.99 9.46
CA TYR A 117 11.54 7.03 8.83
C TYR A 117 11.98 8.47 8.48
N GLY A 118 11.02 9.40 8.42
CA GLY A 118 11.22 10.80 8.07
C GLY A 118 11.71 10.98 6.63
N LEU A 119 11.24 10.14 5.69
CA LEU A 119 11.56 10.22 4.27
C LEU A 119 10.74 11.29 3.52
N GLY A 120 9.97 12.09 4.23
CA GLY A 120 9.24 13.20 3.64
C GLY A 120 8.32 13.87 4.64
N LYS A 121 7.82 15.04 4.26
CA LYS A 121 6.87 15.81 5.05
C LYS A 121 5.45 15.32 4.80
N VAL A 122 4.83 14.74 5.82
CA VAL A 122 3.39 14.43 5.84
C VAL A 122 2.61 15.71 6.14
N THR A 123 1.81 16.19 5.19
CA THR A 123 1.04 17.43 5.30
C THR A 123 -0.38 17.27 4.79
N ARG A 124 -1.30 18.10 5.29
CA ARG A 124 -2.66 18.17 4.78
C ARG A 124 -2.68 18.78 3.38
N ARG A 125 -3.51 18.24 2.49
CA ARG A 125 -3.78 18.80 1.16
C ARG A 125 -4.65 20.05 1.27
N LYS A 126 -4.51 20.95 0.29
CA LYS A 126 -5.41 22.12 0.15
C LYS A 126 -6.82 21.71 -0.25
N SER A 127 -6.93 20.64 -1.03
CA SER A 127 -8.19 20.03 -1.45
C SER A 127 -8.06 18.51 -1.38
N ASN A 128 -9.14 17.86 -0.97
CA ASN A 128 -9.24 16.40 -0.99
C ASN A 128 -8.91 15.86 -2.40
N ALA A 129 -8.11 14.80 -2.48
CA ALA A 129 -7.95 14.02 -3.69
C ALA A 129 -8.92 12.85 -3.62
N PHE A 130 -9.83 12.76 -4.59
CA PHE A 130 -10.75 11.64 -4.71
C PHE A 130 -10.99 11.32 -6.20
N GLY A 131 -10.68 10.09 -6.59
CA GLY A 131 -10.94 9.58 -7.92
C GLY A 131 -9.87 8.61 -8.42
N ILE A 132 -9.86 8.41 -9.72
CA ILE A 132 -8.93 7.52 -10.41
C ILE A 132 -8.00 8.41 -11.23
N PHE A 133 -6.71 8.35 -10.93
CA PHE A 133 -5.74 9.28 -11.50
C PHE A 133 -4.54 8.54 -12.09
N PRO A 134 -3.93 9.11 -13.14
CA PRO A 134 -2.65 8.61 -13.61
C PRO A 134 -1.56 8.93 -12.59
N ILE A 135 -0.65 7.98 -12.41
CA ILE A 135 0.51 8.02 -11.53
C ILE A 135 1.74 7.74 -12.39
N SER A 136 2.79 8.56 -12.23
CA SER A 136 4.02 8.44 -13.01
C SER A 136 5.07 7.67 -12.21
N LEU A 137 5.70 6.68 -12.82
CA LEU A 137 6.90 6.04 -12.28
C LEU A 137 8.11 6.95 -12.44
N THR A 138 9.02 6.90 -11.48
CA THR A 138 10.39 7.43 -11.59
C THR A 138 11.28 6.44 -12.34
N SER A 139 12.53 6.81 -12.61
CA SER A 139 13.53 5.90 -13.18
C SER A 139 13.79 4.67 -12.31
N GLU A 140 13.66 4.80 -11.00
CA GLU A 140 13.79 3.75 -10.00
C GLU A 140 12.53 2.88 -10.02
N GLY A 141 11.35 3.50 -10.07
CA GLY A 141 10.07 2.78 -10.18
C GLY A 141 9.92 1.95 -11.45
N GLU A 142 10.48 2.39 -12.59
CA GLU A 142 10.48 1.59 -13.82
C GLU A 142 11.34 0.31 -13.73
N LYS A 143 12.31 0.27 -12.80
CA LYS A 143 13.19 -0.88 -12.56
C LYS A 143 12.67 -1.81 -11.46
N ASP A 144 11.82 -1.29 -10.58
CA ASP A 144 11.33 -2.01 -9.41
C ASP A 144 10.29 -3.08 -9.82
N LEU A 145 10.44 -4.31 -9.31
CA LEU A 145 9.64 -5.45 -9.80
C LEU A 145 8.17 -5.36 -9.36
N ILE A 146 7.83 -4.59 -8.32
CA ILE A 146 6.41 -4.42 -7.95
C ILE A 146 5.62 -3.67 -9.03
N TYR A 147 6.30 -2.92 -9.89
CA TYR A 147 5.69 -2.22 -11.02
C TYR A 147 5.85 -2.93 -12.36
N GLN A 148 6.57 -4.06 -12.39
CA GLN A 148 6.80 -4.82 -13.62
C GLN A 148 5.48 -5.25 -14.27
N GLY A 149 5.25 -4.76 -15.49
CA GLY A 149 4.03 -5.03 -16.26
C GLY A 149 3.03 -3.86 -16.28
N LEU A 150 3.27 -2.78 -15.53
CA LEU A 150 2.49 -1.55 -15.65
C LEU A 150 3.02 -0.60 -16.73
N PRO A 151 2.14 0.15 -17.42
CA PRO A 151 2.56 1.29 -18.23
C PRO A 151 3.03 2.47 -17.35
N ASN A 152 3.75 3.41 -17.95
CA ASN A 152 4.08 4.69 -17.31
C ASN A 152 3.49 5.84 -18.15
N PRO A 153 2.46 6.57 -17.67
CA PRO A 153 1.79 6.41 -16.37
C PRO A 153 0.83 5.22 -16.31
N PHE A 154 0.54 4.74 -15.10
CA PHE A 154 -0.54 3.79 -14.79
C PHE A 154 -1.66 4.47 -14.00
N TYR A 155 -2.81 3.81 -13.82
CA TYR A 155 -3.96 4.40 -13.11
C TYR A 155 -4.26 3.68 -11.80
N SER A 156 -4.49 4.44 -10.75
CA SER A 156 -4.96 3.90 -9.47
C SER A 156 -5.94 4.83 -8.79
N VAL A 157 -6.61 4.32 -7.75
CA VAL A 157 -7.49 5.08 -6.89
C VAL A 157 -6.64 5.93 -5.95
N ASP A 158 -6.90 7.23 -5.95
CA ASP A 158 -6.36 8.18 -4.99
C ASP A 158 -7.52 8.79 -4.20
N SER A 159 -7.55 8.55 -2.90
CA SER A 159 -8.61 8.99 -1.98
C SER A 159 -8.00 9.43 -0.65
N ARG A 160 -7.61 10.70 -0.52
CA ARG A 160 -6.85 11.19 0.65
C ARG A 160 -6.96 12.70 0.89
N ASP A 161 -6.85 13.03 2.18
CA ASP A 161 -6.70 14.41 2.67
C ASP A 161 -5.26 14.77 3.04
N TRP A 162 -4.38 13.78 3.12
CA TRP A 162 -2.98 13.93 3.51
C TRP A 162 -2.05 13.47 2.38
N GLN A 163 -0.86 14.05 2.37
CA GLN A 163 0.13 13.78 1.33
C GLN A 163 1.55 13.81 1.89
N VAL A 164 2.43 13.04 1.27
CA VAL A 164 3.87 13.10 1.51
C VAL A 164 4.52 13.90 0.39
N ILE A 165 5.21 14.97 0.76
CA ILE A 165 5.95 15.85 -0.14
C ILE A 165 7.32 16.14 0.49
N SER A 166 8.17 16.90 -0.20
CA SER A 166 9.45 17.41 0.30
C SER A 166 10.34 16.25 0.78
N PRO A 167 10.82 15.39 -0.15
CA PRO A 167 11.69 14.28 0.20
C PRO A 167 12.97 14.78 0.88
N ASP A 168 13.42 14.06 1.90
CA ASP A 168 14.68 14.33 2.60
C ASP A 168 15.82 13.60 1.87
N GLU A 169 16.47 14.30 0.94
CA GLU A 169 17.50 13.71 0.05
C GLU A 169 18.64 13.03 0.82
N ASP A 170 19.09 13.63 1.93
CA ASP A 170 20.13 13.07 2.77
C ASP A 170 19.68 11.74 3.38
N LYS A 171 18.44 11.66 3.86
CA LYS A 171 17.90 10.40 4.38
C LYS A 171 17.74 9.32 3.32
N PHE A 172 17.20 9.65 2.14
CA PHE A 172 17.12 8.68 1.04
C PHE A 172 18.49 8.11 0.68
N SER A 173 19.50 8.98 0.56
CA SER A 173 20.87 8.54 0.23
C SER A 173 21.49 7.69 1.34
N ASN A 174 21.22 7.99 2.62
CA ASN A 174 21.80 7.27 3.74
C ASN A 174 21.12 5.91 4.00
N THR A 175 19.83 5.76 3.70
CA THR A 175 19.10 4.51 3.92
C THR A 175 19.07 3.61 2.68
N GLY A 176 19.37 4.15 1.49
CA GLY A 176 19.17 3.46 0.22
C GLY A 176 17.69 3.32 -0.15
N ALA A 177 16.82 4.17 0.41
CA ALA A 177 15.43 4.21 0.01
C ALA A 177 15.31 4.84 -1.39
N GLU A 178 14.25 4.52 -2.11
CA GLU A 178 14.01 5.03 -3.46
C GLU A 178 12.57 5.50 -3.62
N ILE A 179 12.38 6.66 -4.23
CA ILE A 179 11.05 7.12 -4.66
C ILE A 179 10.71 6.39 -5.95
N LEU A 180 9.65 5.58 -5.93
CA LEU A 180 9.26 4.75 -7.08
C LEU A 180 8.20 5.42 -7.96
N ALA A 181 7.33 6.23 -7.36
CA ALA A 181 6.25 6.87 -8.10
C ALA A 181 5.93 8.26 -7.55
N ILE A 182 5.45 9.14 -8.42
CA ILE A 182 5.06 10.51 -8.11
C ILE A 182 3.72 10.87 -8.77
N GLU A 183 2.99 11.80 -8.16
CA GLU A 183 1.71 12.30 -8.65
C GLU A 183 1.91 12.84 -10.07
N LYS A 184 0.94 12.74 -10.98
CA LYS A 184 1.09 13.24 -12.37
C LYS A 184 1.64 14.66 -12.46
N GLU A 185 2.28 14.99 -13.57
CA GLU A 185 2.74 16.36 -13.83
C GLU A 185 1.56 17.34 -13.91
N ARG A 186 1.74 18.52 -13.32
CA ARG A 186 0.75 19.61 -13.28
C ARG A 186 1.43 20.93 -13.63
N PRO A 187 1.69 21.23 -14.92
CA PRO A 187 2.49 22.40 -15.30
C PRO A 187 1.88 23.74 -14.85
N HIS A 188 0.57 23.78 -14.60
CA HIS A 188 -0.14 24.98 -14.17
C HIS A 188 -0.35 25.09 -12.65
N VAL A 189 0.16 24.13 -11.87
CA VAL A 189 -0.02 24.11 -10.40
C VAL A 189 1.34 24.24 -9.73
N ASN A 190 1.60 25.42 -9.13
CA ASN A 190 2.82 25.68 -8.37
C ASN A 190 2.74 25.08 -6.95
N LEU A 191 2.52 23.77 -6.88
CA LEU A 191 2.57 22.97 -5.66
C LEU A 191 3.41 21.73 -5.95
N GLU A 192 4.24 21.37 -4.97
CA GLU A 192 5.06 20.17 -5.03
C GLU A 192 4.20 18.93 -5.33
N ARG A 193 4.73 18.04 -6.16
CA ARG A 193 4.08 16.77 -6.51
C ARG A 193 4.19 15.83 -5.33
N CYS A 194 3.11 15.12 -5.06
CA CYS A 194 3.12 14.11 -4.01
C CYS A 194 4.04 12.94 -4.38
N ILE A 195 4.77 12.42 -3.38
CA ILE A 195 5.40 11.11 -3.44
C ILE A 195 4.29 10.06 -3.37
N MET A 196 4.19 9.21 -4.40
CA MET A 196 3.13 8.23 -4.52
C MET A 196 3.57 6.82 -4.13
N SER A 197 4.86 6.53 -4.14
CA SER A 197 5.41 5.25 -3.70
C SER A 197 6.88 5.35 -3.30
N ILE A 198 7.27 4.54 -2.32
CA ILE A 198 8.65 4.42 -1.83
C ILE A 198 9.00 2.94 -1.65
N ARG A 199 10.21 2.57 -2.08
CA ARG A 199 10.94 1.39 -1.60
C ARG A 199 11.76 1.84 -0.39
N PHE A 200 11.34 1.47 0.82
CA PHE A 200 11.98 1.90 2.07
C PHE A 200 13.27 1.11 2.33
N SER A 201 13.24 -0.18 1.99
CA SER A 201 14.37 -1.11 1.95
C SER A 201 14.06 -2.19 0.92
N ARG A 202 14.95 -3.17 0.72
CA ARG A 202 14.66 -4.34 -0.12
C ARG A 202 13.36 -5.05 0.28
N GLU A 203 13.09 -5.14 1.57
CA GLU A 203 11.96 -5.85 2.15
C GLU A 203 10.69 -4.99 2.30
N PHE A 204 10.83 -3.66 2.39
CA PHE A 204 9.75 -2.74 2.75
C PHE A 204 9.41 -1.82 1.58
N ALA A 205 8.14 -1.81 1.18
CA ALA A 205 7.63 -0.94 0.13
C ALA A 205 6.27 -0.35 0.52
N GLY A 206 5.83 0.71 -0.13
CA GLY A 206 4.49 1.21 0.12
C GLY A 206 4.04 2.30 -0.82
N THR A 207 2.73 2.54 -0.81
CA THR A 207 2.04 3.40 -1.77
C THR A 207 1.12 4.38 -1.06
N GLN A 208 1.07 5.60 -1.57
CA GLN A 208 0.13 6.64 -1.14
C GLN A 208 -1.29 6.37 -1.66
N PHE A 209 -1.38 5.70 -2.81
CA PHE A 209 -2.62 5.32 -3.50
C PHE A 209 -3.09 3.93 -3.04
N HIS A 210 -4.19 3.45 -3.62
CA HIS A 210 -4.83 2.19 -3.25
C HIS A 210 -4.66 1.11 -4.33
N PRO A 211 -3.51 0.38 -4.35
CA PRO A 211 -3.31 -0.73 -5.28
C PRO A 211 -4.25 -1.91 -5.02
N GLU A 212 -4.86 -1.98 -3.84
CA GLU A 212 -5.80 -3.03 -3.45
C GLU A 212 -7.20 -2.85 -4.04
N ALA A 213 -7.51 -1.66 -4.58
CA ALA A 213 -8.85 -1.29 -4.98
C ALA A 213 -9.44 -2.27 -6.01
N ASP A 214 -10.57 -2.89 -5.64
CA ASP A 214 -11.32 -3.80 -6.49
C ASP A 214 -12.34 -3.02 -7.35
N PRO A 215 -12.21 -3.05 -8.69
CA PRO A 215 -13.16 -2.37 -9.57
C PRO A 215 -14.61 -2.79 -9.35
N ILE A 216 -14.86 -4.06 -9.04
CA ILE A 216 -16.22 -4.58 -8.84
C ILE A 216 -16.81 -4.02 -7.55
N GLY A 217 -16.10 -4.17 -6.43
CA GLY A 217 -16.48 -3.62 -5.14
C GLY A 217 -16.64 -2.10 -5.16
N MET A 218 -15.75 -1.39 -5.86
CA MET A 218 -15.87 0.05 -6.06
C MET A 218 -17.11 0.41 -6.88
N LYS A 219 -17.41 -0.30 -7.96
CA LYS A 219 -18.62 -0.04 -8.77
C LYS A 219 -19.87 -0.19 -7.91
N MET A 220 -19.96 -1.26 -7.12
CA MET A 220 -21.07 -1.48 -6.19
C MET A 220 -21.18 -0.36 -5.15
N TYR A 221 -20.06 0.13 -4.62
CA TYR A 221 -20.02 1.23 -3.65
C TYR A 221 -20.47 2.56 -4.26
N LEU A 222 -19.99 2.89 -5.47
CA LEU A 222 -20.33 4.14 -6.16
C LEU A 222 -21.80 4.20 -6.58
N LEU A 223 -22.41 3.04 -6.87
CA LEU A 223 -23.82 2.93 -7.24
C LEU A 223 -24.80 3.07 -6.05
N GLN A 224 -24.32 3.13 -4.80
CA GLN A 224 -25.18 3.43 -3.66
C GLN A 224 -25.69 4.86 -3.74
N ASP A 225 -26.99 5.07 -3.54
CA ASP A 225 -27.62 6.39 -3.71
C ASP A 225 -26.99 7.46 -2.82
N GLU A 226 -26.68 7.13 -1.56
CA GLU A 226 -26.03 8.07 -0.64
C GLU A 226 -24.61 8.42 -1.10
N LYS A 227 -23.88 7.47 -1.69
CA LYS A 227 -22.51 7.68 -2.17
C LYS A 227 -22.48 8.48 -3.45
N LYS A 228 -23.35 8.14 -4.40
CA LYS A 228 -23.55 8.92 -5.62
C LYS A 228 -23.89 10.38 -5.29
N ALA A 229 -24.88 10.60 -4.42
CA ALA A 229 -25.30 11.94 -4.03
C ALA A 229 -24.14 12.73 -3.40
N ALA A 230 -23.42 12.14 -2.44
CA ALA A 230 -22.29 12.78 -1.79
C ALA A 230 -21.15 13.12 -2.78
N ILE A 231 -20.86 12.26 -3.75
CA ILE A 231 -19.81 12.53 -4.74
C ILE A 231 -20.22 13.64 -5.69
N ILE A 232 -21.47 13.62 -6.18
CA ILE A 232 -21.99 14.68 -7.07
C ILE A 232 -21.99 16.03 -6.36
N GLU A 233 -22.40 16.06 -5.09
CA GLU A 233 -22.41 17.29 -4.28
C GLU A 233 -21.00 17.85 -4.04
N ASN A 234 -20.03 16.99 -3.72
CA ASN A 234 -18.67 17.44 -3.34
C ASN A 234 -17.72 17.60 -4.54
N HIS A 235 -17.90 16.84 -5.62
CA HIS A 235 -16.94 16.74 -6.73
C HIS A 235 -17.56 16.93 -8.12
N GLY A 236 -18.89 17.01 -8.21
CA GLY A 236 -19.61 17.18 -9.47
C GLY A 236 -19.93 15.87 -10.20
N GLU A 237 -20.95 15.92 -11.04
CA GLU A 237 -21.45 14.77 -11.81
C GLU A 237 -20.43 14.24 -12.83
N GLU A 238 -19.67 15.13 -13.46
CA GLU A 238 -18.61 14.74 -14.40
C GLU A 238 -17.57 13.83 -13.74
N LYS A 239 -17.15 14.15 -12.50
CA LYS A 239 -16.18 13.35 -11.76
C LYS A 239 -16.73 11.97 -11.41
N TYR A 240 -18.01 11.91 -11.03
CA TYR A 240 -18.69 10.64 -10.75
C TYR A 240 -18.74 9.73 -12.00
N LEU A 241 -19.11 10.29 -13.15
CA LEU A 241 -19.18 9.54 -14.41
C LEU A 241 -17.79 9.10 -14.90
N ASP A 242 -16.77 9.96 -14.79
CA ASP A 242 -15.38 9.62 -15.08
C ASP A 242 -14.89 8.43 -14.25
N MET A 243 -15.24 8.40 -12.96
CA MET A 243 -14.91 7.28 -12.08
C MET A 243 -15.59 5.98 -12.54
N LEU A 244 -16.89 6.01 -12.84
CA LEU A 244 -17.61 4.82 -13.33
C LEU A 244 -17.02 4.28 -14.64
N ASN A 245 -16.74 5.16 -15.60
CA ASN A 245 -16.14 4.76 -16.87
C ASN A 245 -14.74 4.17 -16.70
N SER A 246 -13.95 4.72 -15.77
CA SER A 246 -12.61 4.21 -15.46
C SER A 246 -12.60 2.82 -14.84
N LEU A 247 -13.68 2.41 -14.16
CA LEU A 247 -13.78 1.08 -13.55
C LEU A 247 -13.97 -0.03 -14.59
N ASP A 248 -14.53 0.30 -15.75
CA ASP A 248 -14.78 -0.66 -16.83
C ASP A 248 -13.56 -0.84 -17.76
N ASP A 249 -12.49 -0.05 -17.57
CA ASP A 249 -11.25 -0.12 -18.34
C ASP A 249 -10.27 -1.14 -17.70
N PRO A 250 -9.97 -2.28 -18.36
CA PRO A 250 -9.10 -3.31 -17.82
C PRO A 250 -7.64 -2.87 -17.67
N GLU A 251 -7.22 -1.81 -18.37
CA GLU A 251 -5.85 -1.27 -18.34
C GLU A 251 -5.65 -0.22 -17.23
N ARG A 252 -6.69 0.07 -16.42
CA ARG A 252 -6.62 1.01 -15.30
C ARG A 252 -6.48 0.31 -13.95
N ILE A 253 -7.48 0.43 -13.08
CA ILE A 253 -7.40 -0.08 -11.70
C ILE A 253 -7.24 -1.60 -11.70
N SER A 254 -7.95 -2.30 -12.59
CA SER A 254 -7.86 -3.76 -12.74
C SER A 254 -6.44 -4.23 -13.03
N LEU A 255 -5.67 -3.48 -13.83
CA LEU A 255 -4.28 -3.80 -14.11
C LEU A 255 -3.42 -3.54 -12.86
N THR A 256 -3.55 -2.38 -12.24
CA THR A 256 -2.82 -2.03 -11.01
C THR A 256 -3.02 -3.05 -9.90
N GLN A 257 -4.25 -3.51 -9.67
CA GLN A 257 -4.59 -4.50 -8.65
C GLN A 257 -3.95 -5.87 -8.92
N ARG A 258 -3.89 -6.29 -10.18
CA ARG A 258 -3.31 -7.58 -10.59
C ARG A 258 -1.78 -7.59 -10.58
N ILE A 259 -1.14 -6.42 -10.50
CA ILE A 259 0.31 -6.29 -10.62
C ILE A 259 0.96 -5.98 -9.28
N ILE A 260 0.61 -4.88 -8.60
CA ILE A 260 1.45 -4.35 -7.52
C ILE A 260 1.55 -5.29 -6.32
N LEU A 261 0.42 -5.60 -5.69
CA LEU A 261 0.43 -6.48 -4.51
C LEU A 261 0.84 -7.92 -4.87
N PRO A 262 0.37 -8.52 -5.98
CA PRO A 262 0.87 -9.83 -6.42
C PRO A 262 2.37 -9.87 -6.68
N ASN A 263 2.97 -8.85 -7.30
CA ASN A 263 4.41 -8.79 -7.53
C ASN A 263 5.18 -8.61 -6.21
N PHE A 264 4.67 -7.79 -5.28
CA PHE A 264 5.23 -7.71 -3.94
C PHE A 264 5.21 -9.07 -3.21
N LEU A 265 4.11 -9.83 -3.33
CA LEU A 265 4.03 -11.19 -2.77
C LEU A 265 5.05 -12.12 -3.43
N ASN A 266 5.23 -12.04 -4.75
CA ASN A 266 6.25 -12.80 -5.46
C ASN A 266 7.66 -12.49 -4.94
N GLU A 267 8.01 -11.21 -4.81
CA GLU A 267 9.30 -10.78 -4.24
C GLU A 267 9.49 -11.33 -2.83
N ALA A 268 8.51 -11.10 -1.94
CA ALA A 268 8.58 -11.52 -0.55
C ALA A 268 8.77 -13.05 -0.42
N ILE A 269 8.02 -13.83 -1.21
CA ILE A 269 8.14 -15.29 -1.21
C ILE A 269 9.49 -15.75 -1.76
N GLN A 270 10.03 -15.07 -2.78
CA GLN A 270 11.38 -15.35 -3.28
C GLN A 270 12.46 -15.07 -2.23
N LEU A 271 12.33 -14.01 -1.43
CA LEU A 271 13.26 -13.70 -0.33
C LEU A 271 13.27 -14.82 0.73
N LEU A 272 12.11 -15.39 1.04
CA LEU A 272 11.99 -16.52 1.95
C LEU A 272 12.69 -17.78 1.38
N GLN A 273 12.56 -18.02 0.08
CA GLN A 273 13.08 -19.21 -0.59
C GLN A 273 14.57 -19.16 -0.94
N GLN A 274 15.12 -17.99 -1.29
CA GLN A 274 16.56 -17.82 -1.54
C GLN A 274 17.39 -18.30 -0.35
N THR A 275 16.89 -18.02 0.86
CA THR A 275 17.53 -18.44 2.11
C THR A 275 17.50 -19.95 2.33
N GLU A 276 16.43 -20.65 1.92
CA GLU A 276 16.32 -22.11 2.11
C GLU A 276 17.30 -22.88 1.21
N HIS A 277 17.63 -22.32 0.05
CA HIS A 277 18.55 -22.94 -0.91
C HIS A 277 20.01 -22.80 -0.50
N ASP A 278 20.38 -21.71 0.18
CA ASP A 278 21.74 -21.49 0.71
C ASP A 278 22.03 -22.34 1.96
N GLN A 279 21.00 -22.77 2.69
CA GLN A 279 21.12 -23.65 3.86
C GLN A 279 21.21 -25.15 3.52
N GLN A 280 20.95 -25.53 2.26
CA GLN A 280 20.96 -26.92 1.79
C GLN A 280 22.20 -27.26 0.93
N VAL A 281 23.05 -26.28 0.63
CA VAL A 281 24.27 -26.43 -0.18
C VAL A 281 25.51 -26.47 0.71
#